data_AF-A0A535ICA1-F1
#
_entry.id   AF-A0A535ICA1-F1
#
_cell.length_a   1.000
_cell.length_b   1.000
_cell.length_c   1.000
_cell.angle_alpha   90.00
_cell.angle_beta   90.00
_cell.angle_gamma   90.00
#
_symmetry.space_group_name_H-M   'P 1'
#
loop_
_entity.id
_entity.type
_entity.pdbx_description
1 polymer ?
#
loop_
_entity_poly.entity_id
_entity_poly.type
_entity_poly.pdbx_seq_one_letter_code
_entity_poly.pdbx_strand_id
1 'polypeptide(L)'
;MRARHDRPRPATRGHTSGRALRMTQALARILSVLALIAVLLTSGTTADATGTAGAVYTLTNAASGNAVVAFSRSASGELAPAGTFATGGLGGGSGLGSQDAVITSDDGQWLYAVDAGSNDIATFRIRHDGLGLVGRTPSGGTRPISLTTNGDLVYVLNAVSNTITGFRASGGSLAPLPGSTRVLLGQGPAQ
;
A
#
# COMPACT_ATOMS: atom_id res chain seq x y z
N MET A 1 25.58 -38.81 -100.89
CA MET A 1 24.46 -37.85 -101.05
C MET A 1 23.15 -38.60 -100.87
N ARG A 2 22.68 -38.76 -99.63
CA ARG A 2 21.42 -39.44 -99.27
C ARG A 2 20.90 -38.79 -97.99
N ALA A 3 19.95 -37.88 -98.14
CA ALA A 3 19.20 -37.29 -97.04
C ALA A 3 18.15 -38.31 -96.56
N ARG A 4 18.21 -38.68 -95.29
CA ARG A 4 17.23 -39.56 -94.63
C ARG A 4 16.51 -38.81 -93.53
N HIS A 5 15.20 -39.05 -93.53
CA HIS A 5 14.29 -39.13 -92.41
C HIS A 5 13.76 -37.86 -91.74
N ASP A 6 12.52 -37.59 -92.15
CA ASP A 6 11.43 -37.00 -91.40
C ASP A 6 11.30 -37.46 -89.94
N ARG A 7 11.19 -36.43 -89.08
CA ARG A 7 10.44 -36.23 -87.82
C ARG A 7 10.31 -37.39 -86.80
N PRO A 8 10.45 -37.03 -85.52
CA PRO A 8 9.24 -36.65 -84.76
C PRO A 8 9.42 -35.36 -83.95
N ARG A 9 8.41 -34.49 -83.96
CA ARG A 9 8.23 -33.43 -82.94
C ARG A 9 7.12 -33.86 -81.98
N PRO A 10 7.32 -33.76 -80.66
CA PRO A 10 6.46 -34.38 -79.66
C PRO A 10 5.12 -33.65 -79.51
N ALA A 11 4.08 -34.45 -79.22
CA ALA A 11 2.75 -34.00 -78.86
C ALA A 11 2.76 -33.16 -77.57
N THR A 12 2.01 -32.06 -77.60
CA THR A 12 1.61 -31.26 -76.44
C THR A 12 0.92 -32.13 -75.41
N ARG A 13 1.60 -32.41 -74.30
CA ARG A 13 1.04 -33.07 -73.13
C ARG A 13 0.52 -31.99 -72.17
N GLY A 14 -0.80 -31.92 -72.02
CA GLY A 14 -1.43 -31.13 -70.98
C GLY A 14 -0.99 -31.60 -69.59
N HIS A 15 -0.72 -30.65 -68.71
CA HIS A 15 -0.85 -30.80 -67.27
C HIS A 15 -1.49 -29.52 -66.72
N THR A 16 -2.81 -29.50 -66.80
CA THR A 16 -3.66 -28.88 -65.78
C THR A 16 -3.40 -29.59 -64.46
N SER A 17 -2.66 -28.98 -63.53
CA SER A 17 -2.72 -29.30 -62.10
C SER A 17 -1.82 -28.36 -61.31
N GLY A 18 -2.38 -27.62 -60.35
CA GLY A 18 -1.57 -26.93 -59.34
C GLY A 18 -2.17 -25.68 -58.71
N ARG A 19 -3.32 -25.17 -59.21
CA ARG A 19 -3.88 -23.92 -58.69
C ARG A 19 -5.21 -24.07 -57.91
N ALA A 20 -5.88 -25.21 -58.02
CA ALA A 20 -7.21 -25.43 -57.42
C ALA A 20 -7.21 -26.11 -56.04
N LEU A 21 -6.06 -26.57 -55.52
CA LEU A 21 -5.96 -27.22 -54.20
C LEU A 21 -5.15 -26.41 -53.17
N ARG A 22 -5.13 -25.09 -53.33
CA ARG A 22 -4.66 -24.15 -52.30
C ARG A 22 -5.74 -23.14 -51.86
N MET A 23 -6.98 -23.29 -52.34
CA MET A 23 -8.07 -22.34 -52.09
C MET A 23 -9.19 -22.86 -51.18
N THR A 24 -9.20 -24.13 -50.79
CA THR A 24 -10.27 -24.70 -49.94
C THR A 24 -9.85 -24.99 -48.49
N GLN A 25 -8.57 -24.89 -48.14
CA GLN A 25 -8.11 -24.95 -46.74
C GLN A 25 -7.79 -23.57 -46.13
N ALA A 26 -7.89 -22.49 -46.92
CA ALA A 26 -7.68 -21.13 -46.45
C ALA A 26 -8.96 -20.47 -45.87
N LEU A 27 -10.15 -21.01 -46.16
CA LEU A 27 -11.42 -20.44 -45.68
C LEU A 27 -11.92 -21.01 -44.35
N ALA A 28 -11.40 -22.15 -43.88
CA ALA A 28 -11.86 -22.82 -42.65
C ALA A 28 -10.98 -22.57 -41.41
N ARG A 29 -9.95 -21.71 -41.50
CA ARG A 29 -9.19 -21.23 -40.32
C ARG A 29 -9.26 -19.72 -40.09
N ILE A 30 -9.96 -18.99 -40.96
CA ILE A 30 -10.22 -17.55 -40.77
C ILE A 30 -11.51 -17.33 -39.94
N LEU A 31 -12.43 -18.29 -39.88
CA LEU A 31 -13.61 -18.22 -39.00
C LEU A 31 -13.38 -18.69 -37.55
N SER A 32 -12.24 -19.31 -37.21
CA SER A 32 -11.91 -19.66 -35.82
C SER A 32 -11.17 -18.57 -35.06
N VAL A 33 -10.66 -17.54 -35.76
CA VAL A 33 -9.98 -16.39 -35.13
C VAL A 33 -10.97 -15.26 -34.80
N LEU A 34 -12.10 -15.19 -35.48
CA LEU A 34 -13.13 -14.16 -35.22
C LEU A 34 -14.09 -14.50 -34.08
N ALA A 35 -14.22 -15.77 -33.68
CA ALA A 35 -15.01 -16.17 -32.51
C ALA A 35 -14.21 -16.16 -31.18
N LEU A 36 -12.87 -16.07 -31.23
CA LEU A 36 -12.04 -15.94 -30.02
C LEU A 36 -11.75 -14.47 -29.63
N ILE A 37 -12.09 -13.51 -30.49
CA ILE A 37 -11.93 -12.07 -30.23
C ILE A 37 -13.23 -11.42 -29.72
N ALA A 38 -14.37 -12.11 -29.81
CA ALA A 38 -15.67 -11.61 -29.35
C ALA A 38 -15.95 -11.81 -27.84
N VAL A 39 -15.03 -12.43 -27.09
CA VAL A 39 -15.11 -12.62 -25.61
C VAL A 39 -14.04 -11.80 -24.88
N LEU A 40 -13.68 -10.63 -25.41
CA LEU A 40 -12.72 -9.73 -24.75
C LEU A 40 -13.15 -8.27 -24.75
N LEU A 41 -14.47 -8.02 -24.76
CA LEU A 41 -15.06 -6.69 -24.66
C LEU A 41 -16.25 -6.63 -23.70
N THR A 42 -16.30 -7.51 -22.70
CA THR A 42 -16.92 -7.08 -21.44
C THR A 42 -15.94 -6.12 -20.79
N SER A 43 -16.01 -4.86 -21.20
CA SER A 43 -15.60 -3.75 -20.34
C SER A 43 -16.33 -4.00 -19.02
N GLY A 44 -15.63 -4.63 -18.06
CA GLY A 44 -16.03 -4.55 -16.69
C GLY A 44 -16.22 -3.07 -16.44
N THR A 45 -17.45 -2.67 -16.14
CA THR A 45 -17.72 -1.36 -15.60
C THR A 45 -16.67 -1.15 -14.54
N THR A 46 -15.74 -0.21 -14.76
CA THR A 46 -14.95 0.34 -13.67
C THR A 46 -15.98 0.89 -12.73
N ALA A 47 -16.37 0.08 -11.74
CA ALA A 47 -17.13 0.56 -10.61
C ALA A 47 -16.31 1.75 -10.13
N ASP A 48 -16.94 2.92 -10.19
CA ASP A 48 -16.48 4.16 -9.63
C ASP A 48 -15.67 3.87 -8.36
N ALA A 49 -14.33 3.90 -8.47
CA ALA A 49 -13.42 3.81 -7.33
C ALA A 49 -13.39 5.16 -6.58
N THR A 50 -14.52 5.87 -6.57
CA THR A 50 -14.66 7.25 -6.09
C THR A 50 -15.06 7.32 -4.62
N GLY A 51 -14.84 6.25 -3.87
CA GLY A 51 -14.98 6.24 -2.41
C GLY A 51 -13.74 5.68 -1.72
N THR A 52 -12.76 6.52 -1.42
CA THR A 52 -11.82 6.21 -0.33
C THR A 52 -12.66 6.03 0.94
N ALA A 53 -12.68 4.84 1.51
CA ALA A 53 -13.40 4.53 2.75
C ALA A 53 -12.59 4.85 4.01
N GLY A 54 -11.38 5.41 3.85
CA GLY A 54 -10.53 5.88 4.94
C GLY A 54 -9.04 5.77 4.61
N ALA A 55 -8.22 5.90 5.64
CA ALA A 55 -6.77 5.73 5.55
C ALA A 55 -6.30 4.62 6.50
N VAL A 56 -5.17 4.01 6.17
CA VAL A 56 -4.40 3.13 7.05
C VAL A 56 -3.05 3.79 7.29
N TYR A 57 -2.64 3.85 8.55
CA TYR A 57 -1.35 4.42 8.95
C TYR A 57 -0.47 3.36 9.57
N THR A 58 0.81 3.35 9.19
CA THR A 58 1.85 2.52 9.80
C THR A 58 3.08 3.37 10.11
N LEU A 59 4.07 2.81 10.77
CA LEU A 59 5.26 3.53 11.23
C LEU A 59 6.53 2.80 10.82
N THR A 60 7.55 3.51 10.32
CA THR A 60 8.79 2.88 9.83
C THR A 60 9.69 2.35 10.95
N ASN A 61 9.74 3.04 12.09
CA ASN A 61 10.66 2.82 13.21
C ASN A 61 12.16 2.98 12.88
N ALA A 62 12.51 3.79 11.89
CA ALA A 62 13.90 3.98 11.48
C ALA A 62 14.70 4.85 12.46
N ALA A 63 15.92 4.41 12.82
CA ALA A 63 16.81 5.12 13.76
C ALA A 63 17.42 6.41 13.21
N SER A 64 17.40 6.61 11.88
CA SER A 64 17.90 7.82 11.20
C SER A 64 16.81 8.85 10.92
N GLY A 65 15.56 8.55 11.27
CA GLY A 65 14.41 9.43 11.04
C GLY A 65 13.14 8.60 10.89
N ASN A 66 12.24 8.72 11.86
CA ASN A 66 11.00 7.97 11.86
C ASN A 66 9.94 8.66 10.99
N ALA A 67 9.02 7.88 10.45
CA ALA A 67 7.96 8.40 9.60
C ALA A 67 6.68 7.58 9.70
N VAL A 68 5.55 8.27 9.59
CA VAL A 68 4.24 7.68 9.36
C VAL A 68 4.10 7.39 7.87
N VAL A 69 3.81 6.15 7.51
CA VAL A 69 3.48 5.76 6.15
C VAL A 69 1.96 5.64 6.05
N ALA A 70 1.36 6.35 5.09
CA ALA A 70 -0.08 6.36 4.89
C ALA A 70 -0.46 5.61 3.61
N PHE A 71 -1.59 4.92 3.69
CA PHE A 71 -2.27 4.29 2.56
C PHE A 71 -3.71 4.79 2.52
N SER A 72 -4.21 5.12 1.33
CA SER A 72 -5.64 5.26 1.12
C SER A 72 -6.27 3.88 1.06
N ARG A 73 -7.41 3.70 1.72
CA ARG A 73 -8.17 2.46 1.72
C ARG A 73 -9.47 2.65 0.95
N SER A 74 -9.71 1.85 -0.09
CA SER A 74 -10.99 1.86 -0.81
C SER A 74 -12.10 1.21 0.03
N ALA A 75 -13.36 1.36 -0.39
CA ALA A 75 -14.49 0.67 0.23
C ALA A 75 -14.36 -0.87 0.22
N SER A 76 -13.69 -1.45 -0.78
CA SER A 76 -13.38 -2.88 -0.85
C SER A 76 -12.19 -3.29 0.03
N GLY A 77 -11.49 -2.33 0.63
CA GLY A 77 -10.33 -2.56 1.49
C GLY A 77 -8.99 -2.58 0.77
N GLU A 78 -8.95 -2.31 -0.54
CA GLU A 78 -7.71 -2.18 -1.29
C GLU A 78 -6.89 -0.99 -0.79
N LEU A 79 -5.57 -1.18 -0.67
CA LEU A 79 -4.63 -0.16 -0.19
C LEU A 79 -3.80 0.39 -1.34
N ALA A 80 -3.78 1.71 -1.46
CA ALA A 80 -2.86 2.42 -2.35
C ALA A 80 -1.95 3.37 -1.54
N PRO A 81 -0.66 3.46 -1.85
CA PRO A 81 0.25 4.39 -1.17
C PRO A 81 -0.28 5.84 -1.24
N ALA A 82 -0.32 6.53 -0.10
CA ALA A 82 -0.83 7.89 0.01
C ALA A 82 0.19 8.89 0.57
N GLY A 83 1.35 8.42 1.05
CA GLY A 83 2.48 9.29 1.40
C GLY A 83 3.30 8.78 2.56
N THR A 84 4.42 9.45 2.80
CA THR A 84 5.31 9.22 3.94
C THR A 84 5.58 10.56 4.61
N PHE A 85 5.31 10.64 5.91
CA PHE A 85 5.32 11.89 6.67
C PHE A 85 6.30 11.77 7.83
N ALA A 86 7.35 12.59 7.82
CA ALA A 86 8.36 12.58 8.87
C ALA A 86 7.75 12.98 10.22
N THR A 87 8.05 12.21 11.27
CA THR A 87 7.69 12.58 12.65
C THR A 87 8.60 13.68 13.20
N GLY A 88 9.79 13.82 12.61
CA GLY A 88 10.86 14.69 13.09
C GLY A 88 11.67 14.08 14.22
N GLY A 89 11.21 12.97 14.81
CA GLY A 89 11.92 12.17 15.81
C GLY A 89 12.60 10.93 15.23
N LEU A 90 13.07 10.06 16.12
CA LEU A 90 13.84 8.87 15.78
C LEU A 90 13.11 7.60 16.24
N GLY A 91 13.14 6.57 15.41
CA GLY A 91 12.68 5.24 15.77
C GLY A 91 13.77 4.46 16.52
N GLY A 92 13.41 3.27 16.98
CA GLY A 92 14.33 2.34 17.66
C GLY A 92 15.30 1.60 16.74
N GLY A 93 15.07 1.60 15.42
CA GLY A 93 15.93 0.97 14.41
C GLY A 93 15.77 -0.54 14.22
N SER A 94 14.96 -1.21 15.04
CA SER A 94 14.66 -2.64 14.97
C SER A 94 13.14 -2.89 15.03
N GLY A 95 12.69 -4.14 15.18
CA GLY A 95 11.27 -4.40 15.47
C GLY A 95 10.85 -3.69 16.77
N LEU A 96 9.81 -2.86 16.71
CA LEU A 96 9.39 -2.05 17.87
C LEU A 96 8.74 -2.91 18.96
N GLY A 97 8.07 -4.00 18.57
CA GLY A 97 7.29 -4.82 19.49
C GLY A 97 6.12 -4.02 20.07
N SER A 98 5.16 -3.69 19.22
CA SER A 98 4.10 -2.75 19.55
C SER A 98 2.74 -3.24 19.06
N GLN A 99 1.71 -3.00 19.88
CA GLN A 99 0.31 -3.19 19.48
C GLN A 99 -0.31 -1.92 18.91
N ASP A 100 0.25 -0.73 19.18
CA ASP A 100 -0.34 0.56 18.82
C ASP A 100 0.72 1.68 18.76
N ALA A 101 1.70 1.56 17.87
CA ALA A 101 2.78 2.56 17.72
C ALA A 101 2.28 3.87 17.09
N VAL A 102 1.14 3.81 16.41
CA VAL A 102 0.47 4.92 15.76
C VAL A 102 -1.04 4.76 15.93
N ILE A 103 -1.72 5.79 16.40
CA ILE A 103 -3.18 5.79 16.63
C ILE A 103 -3.79 7.11 16.17
N THR A 104 -5.10 7.11 15.92
CA THR A 104 -5.87 8.33 15.65
C THR A 104 -6.69 8.74 16.88
N SER A 105 -7.00 10.02 17.02
CA SER A 105 -8.02 10.47 17.96
C SER A 105 -9.41 9.94 17.58
N ASP A 106 -10.31 9.85 18.54
CA ASP A 106 -11.67 9.32 18.35
C ASP A 106 -12.49 10.15 17.34
N ASP A 107 -12.20 11.44 17.22
CA ASP A 107 -12.80 12.36 16.24
C ASP A 107 -12.14 12.35 14.86
N GLY A 108 -11.09 11.54 14.68
CA GLY A 108 -10.36 11.39 13.42
C GLY A 108 -9.58 12.63 12.96
N GLN A 109 -9.42 13.65 13.82
CA GLN A 109 -8.73 14.89 13.45
C GLN A 109 -7.22 14.84 13.69
N TRP A 110 -6.76 13.94 14.56
CA TRP A 110 -5.37 13.87 15.00
C TRP A 110 -4.81 12.47 14.84
N LEU A 111 -3.51 12.40 14.60
CA LEU A 111 -2.73 11.17 14.62
C LEU A 111 -1.55 11.34 15.58
N TYR A 112 -1.33 10.34 16.42
CA TYR A 112 -0.24 10.28 17.38
C TYR A 112 0.67 9.11 17.03
N ALA A 113 1.98 9.33 17.02
CA ALA A 113 2.97 8.30 16.74
C ALA A 113 4.10 8.34 17.76
N VAL A 114 4.57 7.18 18.21
CA VAL A 114 5.71 7.08 19.12
C VAL A 114 7.04 7.18 18.37
N ASP A 115 7.95 7.99 18.87
CA ASP A 115 9.33 8.02 18.44
C ASP A 115 10.22 7.37 19.51
N ALA A 116 10.33 6.04 19.40
CA ALA A 116 10.96 5.18 20.40
C ALA A 116 12.44 5.51 20.66
N GLY A 117 13.15 6.03 19.65
CA GLY A 117 14.56 6.41 19.74
C GLY A 117 14.76 7.80 20.36
N SER A 118 13.85 8.75 20.11
CA SER A 118 13.94 10.11 20.68
C SER A 118 13.10 10.33 21.94
N ASN A 119 12.35 9.31 22.38
CA ASN A 119 11.55 9.29 23.61
C ASN A 119 10.39 10.29 23.61
N ASP A 120 9.81 10.56 22.45
CA ASP A 120 8.72 11.53 22.28
C ASP A 120 7.55 10.96 21.48
N ILE A 121 6.46 11.73 21.45
CA ILE A 121 5.23 11.46 20.71
C ILE A 121 5.09 12.56 19.67
N ALA A 122 5.08 12.20 18.39
CA ALA A 122 4.73 13.10 17.31
C ALA A 122 3.22 13.22 17.16
N THR A 123 2.73 14.45 17.01
CA THR A 123 1.31 14.77 16.79
C THR A 123 1.12 15.39 15.42
N PHE A 124 0.24 14.79 14.62
CA PHE A 124 -0.12 15.27 13.30
C PHE A 124 -1.58 15.69 13.26
N ARG A 125 -1.85 16.76 12.50
CA ARG A 125 -3.19 17.07 12.02
C ARG A 125 -3.48 16.20 10.81
N ILE A 126 -4.59 15.46 10.85
CA ILE A 126 -5.11 14.76 9.68
C ILE A 126 -5.81 15.78 8.80
N ARG A 127 -5.43 15.81 7.52
CA ARG A 127 -5.97 16.68 6.47
C ARG A 127 -6.48 15.82 5.32
N HIS A 128 -7.25 16.44 4.43
CA HIS A 128 -7.75 15.76 3.23
C HIS A 128 -6.61 15.26 2.32
N ASP A 129 -5.50 16.00 2.27
CA ASP A 129 -4.34 15.76 1.42
C ASP A 129 -3.17 15.04 2.13
N GLY A 130 -3.35 14.65 3.40
CA GLY A 130 -2.33 13.90 4.14
C GLY A 130 -2.18 14.34 5.60
N LEU A 131 -0.96 14.29 6.11
CA LEU A 131 -0.63 14.61 7.50
C LEU A 131 0.22 15.88 7.59
N GLY A 132 -0.14 16.79 8.50
CA GLY A 132 0.68 17.94 8.87
C GLY A 132 1.22 17.77 10.27
N LEU A 133 2.55 17.67 10.44
CA LEU A 133 3.18 17.62 11.77
C LEU A 133 2.88 18.93 12.52
N VAL A 134 2.30 18.82 13.70
CA VAL A 134 1.96 19.96 14.57
C VAL A 134 2.96 20.13 15.69
N GLY A 135 3.46 19.03 16.25
CA GLY A 135 4.45 19.11 17.31
C GLY A 135 4.92 17.76 17.79
N ARG A 136 5.86 17.80 18.74
CA ARG A 136 6.37 16.64 19.46
C ARG A 136 6.33 16.92 20.95
N THR A 137 5.95 15.91 21.71
CA THR A 137 5.84 16.00 23.16
C THR A 137 6.67 14.88 23.79
N PRO A 138 7.55 15.17 24.77
CA PRO A 138 8.23 14.11 25.51
C PRO A 138 7.23 13.10 26.08
N SER A 139 7.51 11.82 25.92
CA SER A 139 6.63 10.72 26.37
C SER A 139 6.52 10.59 27.89
N GLY A 140 7.35 11.34 28.64
CA GLY A 140 7.44 11.22 30.09
C GLY A 140 8.07 9.91 30.56
N GLY A 141 8.82 9.23 29.69
CA GLY A 141 9.57 8.01 29.99
C GLY A 141 10.61 7.71 28.92
N THR A 142 11.08 6.46 28.88
CA THR A 142 12.10 6.01 27.93
C THR A 142 11.56 4.89 27.04
N ARG A 143 11.82 5.03 25.74
CA ARG A 143 11.39 4.11 24.67
C ARG A 143 9.88 3.91 24.67
N PRO A 144 9.09 4.93 24.27
CA PRO A 144 7.66 4.78 24.06
C PRO A 144 7.43 3.75 22.93
N ILE A 145 6.52 2.80 23.17
CA ILE A 145 6.24 1.73 22.20
C ILE A 145 4.77 1.65 21.82
N SER A 146 3.84 2.13 22.64
CA SER A 146 2.40 2.01 22.38
C SER A 146 1.66 3.22 22.95
N LEU A 147 0.57 3.59 22.27
CA LEU A 147 -0.35 4.65 22.63
C LEU A 147 -1.77 4.10 22.75
N THR A 148 -2.60 4.75 23.56
CA THR A 148 -4.06 4.55 23.55
C THR A 148 -4.78 5.87 23.85
N THR A 149 -6.00 6.03 23.33
CA THR A 149 -6.85 7.21 23.51
C THR A 149 -8.15 6.87 24.21
N ASN A 150 -8.70 7.85 24.93
CA ASN A 150 -10.08 7.85 25.42
C ASN A 150 -10.55 9.30 25.54
N GLY A 151 -11.35 9.77 24.59
CA GLY A 151 -11.76 11.18 24.53
C GLY A 151 -10.55 12.11 24.37
N ASP A 152 -10.36 13.03 25.31
CA ASP A 152 -9.23 13.97 25.34
C ASP A 152 -7.99 13.40 26.03
N LEU A 153 -7.97 12.13 26.43
CA LEU A 153 -6.85 11.51 27.11
C LEU A 153 -6.02 10.66 26.15
N VAL A 154 -4.69 10.81 26.25
CA VAL A 154 -3.70 9.97 25.55
C VAL A 154 -2.78 9.36 26.58
N TYR A 155 -2.60 8.05 26.54
CA TYR A 155 -1.65 7.34 27.40
C TYR A 155 -0.55 6.73 26.54
N VAL A 156 0.69 6.81 27.03
CA VAL A 156 1.85 6.20 26.39
C VAL A 156 2.47 5.17 27.32
N LEU A 157 2.80 4.01 26.76
CA LEU A 157 3.58 2.97 27.40
C LEU A 157 5.06 3.13 27.02
N ASN A 158 5.90 3.32 28.03
CA ASN A 158 7.35 3.47 27.91
C ASN A 158 8.04 2.19 28.36
N ALA A 159 8.59 1.44 27.40
CA ALA A 159 9.08 0.08 27.64
C ALA A 159 10.32 0.03 28.53
N VAL A 160 11.26 0.97 28.38
CA VAL A 160 12.53 0.93 29.13
C VAL A 160 12.37 1.49 30.53
N SER A 161 11.64 2.60 30.68
CA SER A 161 11.33 3.10 32.02
C SER A 161 10.27 2.25 32.73
N ASN A 162 9.62 1.33 32.01
CA ASN A 162 8.55 0.47 32.49
C ASN A 162 7.41 1.27 33.12
N THR A 163 7.01 2.35 32.44
CA THR A 163 5.97 3.27 32.91
C THR A 163 4.86 3.47 31.91
N ILE A 164 3.66 3.78 32.40
CA ILE A 164 2.61 4.45 31.64
C ILE A 164 2.59 5.91 32.07
N THR A 165 2.48 6.85 31.12
CA THR A 165 2.29 8.28 31.38
C THR A 165 1.08 8.80 30.63
N GLY A 166 0.25 9.62 31.27
CA GLY A 166 -0.97 10.19 30.68
C GLY A 166 -0.82 11.66 30.29
N PHE A 167 -1.54 12.03 29.23
CA PHE A 167 -1.60 13.38 28.68
C PHE A 167 -3.06 13.76 28.38
N ARG A 168 -3.34 15.06 28.46
CA ARG A 168 -4.56 15.67 27.92
C ARG A 168 -4.25 16.26 26.56
N ALA A 169 -5.00 15.82 25.55
CA ALA A 169 -4.97 16.34 24.20
C ALA A 169 -5.88 17.57 24.06
N SER A 170 -5.36 18.65 23.50
CA SER A 170 -6.14 19.84 23.17
C SER A 170 -5.50 20.57 21.99
N GLY A 171 -6.26 20.75 20.90
CA GLY A 171 -5.81 21.52 19.75
C GLY A 171 -4.50 21.03 19.10
N GLY A 172 -4.19 19.74 19.19
CA GLY A 172 -2.95 19.16 18.67
C GLY A 172 -1.75 19.26 19.61
N SER A 173 -1.95 19.69 20.85
CA SER A 173 -0.95 19.65 21.92
C SER A 173 -1.28 18.54 22.92
N LEU A 174 -0.24 17.94 23.52
CA LEU A 174 -0.35 16.98 24.61
C LEU A 174 0.22 17.60 25.89
N ALA A 175 -0.65 17.92 26.84
CA ALA A 175 -0.25 18.42 28.14
C ALA A 175 -0.14 17.25 29.13
N PRO A 176 0.97 17.07 29.87
CA PRO A 176 1.08 16.00 30.87
C PRO A 176 -0.04 16.08 31.90
N LEU A 177 -0.63 14.93 32.24
CA LEU A 177 -1.58 14.82 33.35
C LEU A 177 -0.79 14.68 34.67
N PRO A 178 -0.86 15.66 35.59
CA PRO A 178 -0.10 15.61 36.83
C PRO A 178 -0.43 14.34 37.64
N GLY A 179 0.62 13.66 38.12
CA GLY A 179 0.46 12.46 38.93
C GLY A 179 -0.10 11.24 38.17
N SER A 180 -0.11 11.22 36.84
CA SER A 180 -0.60 10.09 36.04
C SER A 180 0.45 8.99 35.79
N THR A 181 1.75 9.28 35.95
CA THR A 181 2.80 8.29 35.68
C THR A 181 2.76 7.13 36.67
N ARG A 182 2.72 5.89 36.15
CA ARG A 182 2.73 4.66 36.97
C ARG A 182 3.79 3.72 36.47
N VAL A 183 4.56 3.14 37.41
CA VAL A 183 5.50 2.05 37.14
C VAL A 183 4.70 0.76 37.07
N LEU A 184 4.98 -0.07 36.06
CA LEU A 184 4.36 -1.38 35.92
C LEU A 184 5.11 -2.42 36.76
N LEU A 185 4.36 -3.33 37.39
CA LEU A 185 4.95 -4.46 38.12
C LEU A 185 4.99 -5.68 37.17
N GLY A 186 6.17 -6.20 36.85
CA GLY A 186 6.34 -7.35 35.95
C GLY A 186 7.51 -7.23 34.98
N GLN A 187 7.70 -8.24 34.12
CA GLN A 187 8.82 -8.35 33.15
C GLN A 187 8.62 -7.50 31.87
N GLY A 188 8.00 -6.32 32.02
CA GLY A 188 7.62 -5.47 30.90
C GLY A 188 6.26 -5.83 30.28
N PRO A 189 5.77 -4.99 29.35
CA PRO A 189 4.46 -5.13 28.75
C PRO A 189 4.39 -6.29 27.76
N ALA A 190 3.23 -6.95 27.69
CA ALA A 190 2.92 -7.88 26.61
C ALA A 190 2.74 -7.13 25.28
N GLN A 191 3.05 -7.82 24.18
CA GLN A 191 2.99 -7.32 22.80
C GLN A 191 2.17 -8.25 21.93
#